data_AF-A0A1M3L496-F1
#
_entry.id   AF-A0A1M3L496-F1
#
_cell.length_a   1.000
_cell.length_b   1.000
_cell.length_c   1.000
_cell.angle_alpha   90.00
_cell.angle_beta   90.00
_cell.angle_gamma   90.00
#
_symmetry.space_group_name_H-M   'P 1'
#
loop_
_entity.id
_entity.type
_entity.pdbx_description
1 polymer ?
#
loop_
_entity_poly.entity_id
_entity_poly.type
_entity_poly.pdbx_seq_one_letter_code
_entity_poly.pdbx_strand_id
1 'polypeptide(L)'
;MKRDNLQDIWHKGSSNIEAQSSEDLKKLLEKKVVKVMRKHSFIDYISISVGITLFVLLVYAGIKRANDTYYLINNIVLCFVVAVFVVSGIRSHYKINYNTMSLPLRDWLRYRINEISKSQKMYPVRYFFAILMILPCYLSFFVYSINRSFLDVVTNQAFFPAFLIVFISGSFSSLLAMRNISLYKKKILKSLKKMYDQLCEQD
;
A
#
# COMPACT_ATOMS: atom_id res chain seq x y z
N MET A 1 5.57 -31.43 -21.36
CA MET A 1 6.57 -30.55 -21.99
C MET A 1 7.97 -30.98 -21.55
N LYS A 2 9.00 -30.87 -22.42
CA LYS A 2 10.38 -31.32 -22.16
C LYS A 2 10.92 -30.73 -20.85
N ARG A 3 11.47 -31.61 -20.00
CA ARG A 3 12.11 -31.36 -18.69
C ARG A 3 13.12 -30.20 -18.76
N ASP A 4 13.71 -30.02 -19.93
CA ASP A 4 14.78 -29.07 -20.24
C ASP A 4 14.36 -27.59 -20.07
N ASN A 5 13.11 -27.22 -20.42
CA ASN A 5 12.66 -25.82 -20.28
C ASN A 5 12.33 -25.42 -18.84
N LEU A 6 12.10 -26.41 -17.95
CA LEU A 6 11.81 -26.18 -16.53
C LEU A 6 13.10 -26.06 -15.70
N GLN A 7 14.17 -26.76 -16.09
CA GLN A 7 15.49 -26.68 -15.47
C GLN A 7 16.18 -25.33 -15.73
N ASP A 8 15.96 -24.72 -16.90
CA ASP A 8 16.73 -23.55 -17.34
C ASP A 8 16.42 -22.25 -16.57
N ILE A 9 15.20 -22.14 -16.00
CA ILE A 9 14.83 -21.01 -15.12
C ILE A 9 15.21 -21.29 -13.65
N TRP A 10 15.56 -22.54 -13.31
CA TRP A 10 15.82 -23.00 -11.94
C TRP A 10 17.30 -23.17 -11.59
N HIS A 11 18.20 -23.17 -12.58
CA HIS A 11 19.63 -23.43 -12.38
C HIS A 11 20.44 -22.36 -11.62
N LYS A 12 19.79 -21.33 -11.04
CA LYS A 12 20.48 -20.31 -10.22
C LYS A 12 20.54 -20.60 -8.72
N GLY A 13 20.15 -21.77 -8.22
CA GLY A 13 20.22 -21.95 -6.75
C GLY A 13 20.04 -23.30 -6.06
N SER A 14 19.91 -24.45 -6.73
CA SER A 14 19.90 -25.71 -5.96
C SER A 14 20.31 -26.93 -6.79
N SER A 15 21.41 -27.54 -6.39
CA SER A 15 22.11 -28.66 -7.02
C SER A 15 21.56 -30.04 -6.62
N ASN A 16 20.24 -30.25 -6.54
CA ASN A 16 19.66 -31.55 -6.14
C ASN A 16 18.18 -31.75 -6.59
N ILE A 17 17.88 -31.70 -7.90
CA ILE A 17 16.47 -31.71 -8.40
C ILE A 17 16.15 -32.87 -9.36
N GLU A 18 17.03 -33.85 -9.57
CA GLU A 18 16.76 -34.90 -10.56
C GLU A 18 15.67 -35.93 -10.17
N ALA A 19 15.04 -35.80 -8.99
CA ALA A 19 14.02 -36.74 -8.52
C ALA A 19 12.77 -36.10 -7.89
N GLN A 20 12.39 -34.87 -8.24
CA GLN A 20 11.15 -34.27 -7.71
C GLN A 20 9.91 -34.64 -8.54
N SER A 21 8.89 -35.17 -7.87
CA SER A 21 7.58 -35.48 -8.48
C SER A 21 6.84 -34.21 -8.90
N SER A 22 5.92 -34.31 -9.86
CA SER A 22 5.02 -33.20 -10.26
C SER A 22 4.31 -32.57 -9.05
N GLU A 23 4.01 -33.39 -8.04
CA GLU A 23 3.34 -32.97 -6.81
C GLU A 23 4.25 -32.15 -5.88
N ASP A 24 5.54 -32.48 -5.80
CA ASP A 24 6.53 -31.68 -5.07
C ASP A 24 6.74 -30.31 -5.72
N LEU A 25 6.75 -30.28 -7.05
CA LEU A 25 6.86 -29.04 -7.83
C LEU A 25 5.65 -28.13 -7.59
N LYS A 26 4.44 -28.70 -7.54
CA LYS A 26 3.20 -27.99 -7.22
C LYS A 26 3.24 -27.41 -5.80
N LYS A 27 3.66 -28.20 -4.79
CA LYS A 27 3.83 -27.74 -3.40
C LYS A 27 4.86 -26.60 -3.27
N LEU A 28 5.95 -26.67 -4.03
CA LEU A 28 6.96 -25.60 -4.06
C LEU A 28 6.42 -24.30 -4.67
N LEU A 29 5.67 -24.40 -5.77
CA LEU A 29 5.04 -23.24 -6.40
C LEU A 29 4.02 -22.59 -5.46
N GLU A 30 3.20 -23.40 -4.78
CA GLU A 30 2.24 -22.95 -3.78
C GLU A 30 2.93 -22.17 -2.65
N LYS A 31 4.01 -22.71 -2.06
CA LYS A 31 4.81 -22.01 -1.04
C LYS A 31 5.33 -20.67 -1.55
N LYS A 32 5.78 -20.60 -2.81
CA LYS A 32 6.28 -19.37 -3.43
C LYS A 32 5.17 -18.33 -3.63
N VAL A 33 4.01 -18.77 -4.11
CA VAL A 33 2.81 -17.93 -4.29
C VAL A 33 2.38 -17.34 -2.93
N VAL A 34 2.27 -18.18 -1.89
CA VAL A 34 1.93 -17.74 -0.53
C VAL A 34 2.94 -16.72 -0.01
N LYS A 35 4.24 -16.95 -0.22
CA LYS A 35 5.30 -16.00 0.18
C LYS A 35 5.17 -14.64 -0.51
N VAL A 36 4.88 -14.62 -1.81
CA VAL A 36 4.68 -13.38 -2.57
C VAL A 36 3.40 -12.65 -2.11
N MET A 37 2.32 -13.39 -1.85
CA MET A 37 1.07 -12.82 -1.33
C MET A 37 1.21 -12.27 0.09
N ARG A 38 2.03 -12.90 0.95
CA ARG A 38 2.36 -12.37 2.28
C ARG A 38 3.07 -11.01 2.19
N LYS A 39 3.99 -10.85 1.24
CA LYS A 39 4.65 -9.54 0.99
C LYS A 39 3.67 -8.46 0.56
N HIS A 40 2.72 -8.79 -0.32
CA HIS A 40 1.64 -7.86 -0.70
C HIS A 40 0.82 -7.45 0.52
N SER A 41 0.37 -8.43 1.30
CA SER A 41 -0.45 -8.23 2.49
C SER A 41 0.23 -7.40 3.55
N PHE A 42 1.54 -7.59 3.74
CA PHE A 42 2.34 -6.81 4.69
C PHE A 42 2.37 -5.32 4.34
N ILE A 43 2.45 -4.96 3.06
CA ILE A 43 2.41 -3.56 2.62
C ILE A 43 1.03 -2.94 2.89
N ASP A 44 -0.03 -3.67 2.61
CA ASP A 44 -1.40 -3.20 2.89
C ASP A 44 -1.61 -3.04 4.39
N TYR A 45 -1.10 -3.96 5.20
CA TYR A 45 -1.14 -3.88 6.66
C TYR A 45 -0.44 -2.62 7.18
N ILE A 46 0.80 -2.34 6.75
CA ILE A 46 1.51 -1.11 7.12
C ILE A 46 0.70 0.13 6.74
N SER A 47 0.13 0.15 5.54
CA SER A 47 -0.65 1.29 5.04
C SER A 47 -1.90 1.54 5.91
N ILE A 48 -2.59 0.47 6.33
CA ILE A 48 -3.74 0.55 7.24
C ILE A 48 -3.30 1.05 8.62
N SER A 49 -2.23 0.50 9.18
CA SER A 49 -1.71 0.91 10.50
C SER A 49 -1.31 2.38 10.52
N VAL A 50 -0.61 2.87 9.48
CA VAL A 50 -0.28 4.30 9.35
C VAL A 50 -1.55 5.16 9.29
N GLY A 51 -2.57 4.73 8.56
CA GLY A 51 -3.85 5.43 8.49
C GLY A 51 -4.57 5.51 9.84
N ILE A 52 -4.59 4.42 10.61
CA ILE A 52 -5.16 4.40 11.97
C ILE A 52 -4.38 5.33 12.90
N THR A 53 -3.05 5.28 12.88
CA THR A 53 -2.22 6.16 13.70
C THR A 53 -2.47 7.64 13.35
N LEU A 54 -2.54 7.97 12.07
CA LEU A 54 -2.86 9.34 11.63
C LEU A 54 -4.24 9.78 12.10
N PHE A 55 -5.24 8.91 12.00
CA PHE A 55 -6.60 9.20 12.48
C PHE A 55 -6.60 9.54 13.98
N VAL A 56 -5.96 8.72 14.81
CA VAL A 56 -5.86 8.96 16.26
C VAL A 56 -5.14 10.27 16.55
N LEU A 57 -4.04 10.56 15.85
CA LEU A 57 -3.29 11.81 16.00
C LEU A 57 -4.14 13.03 15.64
N LEU A 58 -4.90 12.99 14.55
CA LEU A 58 -5.76 14.10 14.11
C LEU A 58 -6.87 14.38 15.12
N VAL A 59 -7.49 13.34 15.68
CA VAL A 59 -8.50 13.46 16.75
C VAL A 59 -7.87 14.07 17.99
N TYR A 60 -6.75 13.52 18.47
CA TYR A 60 -6.06 14.02 19.66
C TYR A 60 -5.65 15.49 19.51
N ALA A 61 -5.02 15.84 18.38
CA ALA A 61 -4.60 17.20 18.10
C ALA A 61 -5.80 18.15 17.97
N GLY A 62 -6.89 17.69 17.35
CA GLY A 62 -8.15 18.43 17.26
C GLY A 62 -8.74 18.77 18.62
N ILE A 63 -8.77 17.80 19.55
CA ILE A 63 -9.24 18.03 20.93
C ILE A 63 -8.35 19.04 21.66
N LYS A 64 -7.01 18.90 21.54
CA LYS A 64 -6.06 19.81 22.18
C LYS A 64 -6.14 21.25 21.66
N ARG A 65 -6.63 21.45 20.45
CA ARG A 65 -6.79 22.77 19.81
C ARG A 65 -8.26 23.08 19.51
N ALA A 66 -9.19 22.65 20.37
CA ALA A 66 -10.63 22.85 20.15
C ALA A 66 -11.05 24.32 19.99
N ASN A 67 -10.27 25.27 20.53
CA ASN A 67 -10.52 26.70 20.41
C ASN A 67 -10.12 27.31 19.06
N ASP A 68 -9.44 26.55 18.19
CA ASP A 68 -8.99 26.99 16.87
C ASP A 68 -9.93 26.43 15.79
N THR A 69 -10.95 27.20 15.44
CA THR A 69 -12.03 26.75 14.54
C THR A 69 -11.52 26.26 13.18
N TYR A 70 -10.56 26.97 12.57
CA TYR A 70 -10.01 26.60 11.27
C TYR A 70 -9.18 25.32 11.35
N TYR A 71 -8.42 25.15 12.43
CA TYR A 71 -7.71 23.90 12.71
C TYR A 71 -8.67 22.71 12.87
N LEU A 72 -9.76 22.92 13.60
CA LEU A 72 -10.76 21.89 13.84
C LEU A 72 -11.48 21.47 12.55
N ILE A 73 -11.88 22.42 11.71
CA ILE A 73 -12.48 22.14 10.39
C ILE A 73 -11.52 21.32 9.53
N ASN A 74 -10.26 21.76 9.43
CA ASN A 74 -9.23 21.04 8.67
C ASN A 74 -9.09 19.60 9.17
N ASN A 75 -8.96 19.41 10.49
CA ASN A 75 -8.78 18.08 11.06
C ASN A 75 -10.02 17.18 10.94
N ILE A 76 -11.24 17.71 11.01
CA ILE A 76 -12.47 16.94 10.78
C ILE A 76 -12.52 16.42 9.34
N VAL A 77 -12.22 17.27 8.36
CA VAL A 77 -12.16 16.87 6.95
C VAL A 77 -11.10 15.79 6.74
N LEU A 78 -9.90 15.99 7.32
CA LEU A 78 -8.83 14.99 7.28
C LEU A 78 -9.27 13.66 7.91
N CYS A 79 -9.89 13.69 9.10
CA CYS A 79 -10.39 12.49 9.78
C CYS A 79 -11.40 11.74 8.91
N PHE A 80 -12.36 12.44 8.30
CA PHE A 80 -13.35 11.82 7.41
C PHE A 80 -12.67 11.10 6.24
N VAL A 81 -11.75 11.78 5.55
CA VAL A 81 -11.05 11.19 4.41
C VAL A 81 -10.17 10.02 4.82
N VAL A 82 -9.41 10.14 5.91
CA VAL A 82 -8.58 9.07 6.46
C VAL A 82 -9.44 7.86 6.83
N ALA A 83 -10.60 8.06 7.47
CA ALA A 83 -11.52 6.99 7.80
C ALA A 83 -12.00 6.24 6.54
N VAL A 84 -12.38 6.96 5.48
CA VAL A 84 -12.77 6.34 4.19
C VAL A 84 -11.62 5.50 3.62
N PHE A 85 -10.38 6.00 3.65
CA PHE A 85 -9.21 5.25 3.16
C PHE A 85 -8.90 4.03 4.02
N VAL A 86 -8.97 4.13 5.34
CA VAL A 86 -8.74 3.01 6.27
C VAL A 86 -9.80 1.93 6.07
N VAL A 87 -11.08 2.28 6.04
CA VAL A 87 -12.17 1.32 5.81
C VAL A 87 -12.04 0.65 4.44
N SER A 88 -11.73 1.42 3.39
CA SER A 88 -11.47 0.88 2.05
C SER A 88 -10.26 -0.06 2.03
N GLY A 89 -9.19 0.32 2.74
CA GLY A 89 -7.98 -0.49 2.91
C GLY A 89 -8.26 -1.81 3.63
N ILE A 90 -8.98 -1.78 4.75
CA ILE A 90 -9.39 -2.97 5.50
C ILE A 90 -10.24 -3.89 4.64
N ARG A 91 -11.26 -3.35 3.94
CA ARG A 91 -12.11 -4.14 3.03
C ARG A 91 -11.28 -4.79 1.91
N SER A 92 -10.35 -4.04 1.32
CA SER A 92 -9.45 -4.55 0.28
C SER A 92 -8.53 -5.63 0.81
N HIS A 93 -7.96 -5.45 2.02
CA HIS A 93 -7.08 -6.42 2.66
C HIS A 93 -7.83 -7.69 3.08
N TYR A 94 -9.05 -7.55 3.59
CA TYR A 94 -9.91 -8.68 3.91
C TYR A 94 -10.28 -9.44 2.64
N LYS A 95 -10.79 -8.74 1.61
CA LYS A 95 -11.08 -9.35 0.32
C LYS A 95 -9.86 -10.08 -0.23
N ILE A 96 -8.67 -9.44 -0.13
CA ILE A 96 -7.25 -9.88 -0.21
C ILE A 96 -6.87 -11.26 0.32
N ASN A 97 -7.36 -11.55 1.52
CA ASN A 97 -6.82 -12.59 2.38
C ASN A 97 -7.88 -13.60 2.84
N TYR A 98 -9.16 -13.26 2.68
CA TYR A 98 -10.29 -14.15 2.93
C TYR A 98 -10.43 -15.21 1.82
N ASN A 99 -10.84 -16.43 2.16
CA ASN A 99 -10.73 -17.64 1.33
C ASN A 99 -9.30 -18.18 1.17
N THR A 100 -8.67 -18.54 2.28
CA THR A 100 -7.55 -19.47 2.29
C THR A 100 -7.98 -20.84 1.75
N MET A 101 -7.66 -21.11 0.47
CA MET A 101 -7.53 -22.45 -0.14
C MET A 101 -8.76 -23.38 -0.22
N SER A 102 -9.99 -22.86 -0.26
CA SER A 102 -11.14 -23.71 -0.70
C SER A 102 -11.17 -23.93 -2.22
N LEU A 103 -10.39 -23.16 -2.99
CA LEU A 103 -10.34 -23.20 -4.45
C LEU A 103 -9.02 -23.82 -4.95
N PRO A 104 -9.02 -24.50 -6.12
CA PRO A 104 -7.80 -24.91 -6.80
C PRO A 104 -6.82 -23.74 -6.96
N LEU A 105 -5.51 -24.00 -6.80
CA LEU A 105 -4.45 -22.97 -6.81
C LEU A 105 -4.53 -22.01 -8.01
N ARG A 106 -4.89 -22.53 -9.19
CA ARG A 106 -5.08 -21.74 -10.42
C ARG A 106 -6.18 -20.70 -10.28
N ASP A 107 -7.36 -21.11 -9.83
CA ASP A 107 -8.53 -20.22 -9.70
C ASP A 107 -8.34 -19.25 -8.54
N TRP A 108 -7.73 -19.73 -7.45
CA TRP A 108 -7.31 -18.91 -6.33
C TRP A 108 -6.34 -17.79 -6.78
N LEU A 109 -5.31 -18.13 -7.56
CA LEU A 109 -4.32 -17.18 -8.05
C LEU A 109 -4.93 -16.21 -9.09
N ARG A 110 -5.79 -16.70 -9.98
CA ARG A 110 -6.53 -15.87 -10.96
C ARG A 110 -7.33 -14.78 -10.28
N TYR A 111 -8.11 -15.15 -9.25
CA TYR A 111 -8.90 -14.19 -8.47
C TYR A 111 -8.02 -13.09 -7.86
N ARG A 112 -6.89 -13.47 -7.25
CA ARG A 112 -5.95 -12.53 -6.61
C ARG A 112 -5.27 -11.61 -7.60
N ILE A 113 -4.82 -12.13 -8.74
CA ILE A 113 -4.27 -11.32 -9.82
C ILE A 113 -5.29 -10.28 -10.28
N ASN A 114 -6.56 -10.66 -10.44
CA ASN A 114 -7.61 -9.75 -10.87
C ASN A 114 -7.86 -8.64 -9.84
N GLU A 115 -7.99 -8.98 -8.55
CA GLU A 115 -8.21 -8.00 -7.49
C GLU A 115 -7.02 -7.03 -7.33
N ILE A 116 -5.79 -7.55 -7.32
CA ILE A 116 -4.57 -6.72 -7.24
C ILE A 116 -4.47 -5.84 -8.49
N SER A 117 -4.76 -6.38 -9.68
CA SER A 117 -4.72 -5.61 -10.93
C SER A 117 -5.77 -4.49 -10.95
N LYS A 118 -6.98 -4.74 -10.42
CA LYS A 118 -8.02 -3.70 -10.27
C LYS A 118 -7.56 -2.60 -9.33
N SER A 119 -6.98 -2.96 -8.18
CA SER A 119 -6.40 -1.98 -7.25
C SER A 119 -5.26 -1.17 -7.87
N GLN A 120 -4.43 -1.77 -8.74
CA GLN A 120 -3.35 -1.07 -9.44
C GLN A 120 -3.88 -0.05 -10.47
N LYS A 121 -5.00 -0.35 -11.15
CA LYS A 121 -5.64 0.60 -12.08
C LYS A 121 -6.16 1.85 -11.37
N MET A 122 -6.55 1.74 -10.10
CA MET A 122 -6.98 2.87 -9.26
C MET A 122 -5.82 3.69 -8.69
N TYR A 123 -4.57 3.30 -8.94
CA TYR A 123 -3.40 3.98 -8.39
C TYR A 123 -3.31 5.47 -8.77
N PRO A 124 -3.57 5.91 -10.01
CA PRO A 124 -3.55 7.33 -10.37
C PRO A 124 -4.58 8.16 -9.59
N VAL A 125 -5.78 7.61 -9.38
CA VAL A 125 -6.84 8.26 -8.60
C VAL A 125 -6.42 8.40 -7.14
N ARG A 126 -5.90 7.32 -6.53
CA ARG A 126 -5.37 7.35 -5.16
C ARG A 126 -4.21 8.32 -5.02
N TYR A 127 -3.36 8.42 -6.05
CA TYR A 127 -2.22 9.33 -6.09
C TYR A 127 -2.68 10.80 -6.15
N PHE A 128 -3.67 11.11 -6.98
CA PHE A 128 -4.29 12.43 -7.04
C PHE A 128 -4.89 12.84 -5.69
N PHE A 129 -5.68 11.96 -5.06
CA PHE A 129 -6.23 12.23 -3.74
C PHE A 129 -5.14 12.37 -2.68
N ALA A 130 -4.08 11.55 -2.71
CA ALA A 130 -2.97 11.71 -1.79
C ALA A 130 -2.31 13.09 -1.92
N ILE A 131 -2.04 13.56 -3.14
CA ILE A 131 -1.49 14.91 -3.38
C ILE A 131 -2.41 15.99 -2.79
N LEU A 132 -3.72 15.89 -3.05
CA LEU A 132 -4.70 16.84 -2.52
C LEU A 132 -4.70 16.89 -0.98
N MET A 133 -4.43 15.75 -0.35
CA MET A 133 -4.46 15.58 1.10
C MET A 133 -3.12 15.87 1.79
N ILE A 134 -2.00 15.92 1.06
CA ILE A 134 -0.69 16.21 1.65
C ILE A 134 -0.69 17.61 2.28
N LEU A 135 -1.17 18.63 1.56
CA LEU A 135 -1.18 20.01 2.05
C LEU A 135 -1.92 20.16 3.41
N PRO A 136 -3.19 19.76 3.55
CA PRO A 136 -3.91 19.91 4.82
C PRO A 136 -3.30 19.07 5.95
N CYS A 137 -2.71 17.90 5.65
CA CYS A 137 -1.99 17.08 6.64
C CYS A 137 -0.73 17.78 7.16
N TYR A 138 0.11 18.31 6.26
CA TYR A 138 1.31 19.04 6.65
C TYR A 138 0.96 20.30 7.42
N LEU A 139 -0.09 21.01 7.01
CA LEU A 139 -0.55 22.21 7.70
C LEU A 139 -1.05 21.87 9.11
N SER A 140 -1.85 20.81 9.27
CA SER A 140 -2.29 20.31 10.58
C SER A 140 -1.10 19.99 11.49
N PHE A 141 -0.11 19.26 10.98
CA PHE A 141 1.07 18.88 11.75
C PHE A 141 1.93 20.09 12.13
N PHE A 142 2.14 21.01 11.20
CA PHE A 142 2.95 22.20 11.41
C PHE A 142 2.32 23.14 12.43
N VAL A 143 1.03 23.46 12.27
CA VAL A 143 0.24 24.28 13.22
C VAL A 143 0.28 23.69 14.63
N TYR A 144 0.14 22.36 14.74
CA TYR A 144 0.26 21.67 16.03
C TYR A 144 1.67 21.79 16.63
N SER A 145 2.71 21.58 15.82
CA SER A 145 4.11 21.54 16.26
C SER A 145 4.64 22.89 16.74
N ILE A 146 4.30 23.99 16.07
CA ILE A 146 4.76 25.34 16.45
C ILE A 146 3.86 26.02 17.47
N ASN A 147 2.77 25.34 17.87
CA ASN A 147 1.77 25.82 18.81
C ASN A 147 1.18 27.21 18.48
N ARG A 148 0.98 27.51 17.19
CA ARG A 148 0.36 28.76 16.72
C ARG A 148 -1.02 28.51 16.16
N SER A 149 -1.89 29.53 16.14
CA SER A 149 -3.22 29.35 15.55
C SER A 149 -3.10 29.10 14.05
N PHE A 150 -4.07 28.39 13.48
CA PHE A 150 -4.11 28.06 12.07
C PHE A 150 -3.98 29.31 11.19
N LEU A 151 -4.73 30.37 11.53
CA LEU A 151 -4.66 31.64 10.80
C LEU A 151 -3.27 32.28 10.91
N ASP A 152 -2.68 32.33 12.12
CA ASP A 152 -1.34 32.91 12.29
C ASP A 152 -0.31 32.19 11.41
N VAL A 153 -0.36 30.86 11.30
CA VAL A 153 0.55 30.12 10.41
C VAL A 153 0.41 30.49 8.94
N VAL A 154 -0.82 30.73 8.46
CA VAL A 154 -1.09 30.97 7.03
C VAL A 154 -0.90 32.44 6.65
N THR A 155 -1.13 33.37 7.58
CA THR A 155 -1.04 34.82 7.30
C THR A 155 0.28 35.45 7.70
N ASN A 156 1.04 34.83 8.60
CA ASN A 156 2.27 35.42 9.15
C ASN A 156 3.47 35.16 8.24
N GLN A 157 4.17 36.23 7.87
CA GLN A 157 5.34 36.19 6.99
C GLN A 157 6.54 35.45 7.58
N ALA A 158 6.60 35.24 8.90
CA ALA A 158 7.66 34.46 9.53
C ALA A 158 7.37 32.94 9.45
N PHE A 159 6.11 32.53 9.62
CA PHE A 159 5.74 31.11 9.72
C PHE A 159 5.41 30.48 8.37
N PHE A 160 4.80 31.25 7.46
CA PHE A 160 4.38 30.72 6.16
C PHE A 160 5.57 30.22 5.30
N PRO A 161 6.70 30.94 5.19
CA PRO A 161 7.86 30.43 4.46
C PRO A 161 8.47 29.16 5.08
N ALA A 162 8.52 29.09 6.41
CA ALA A 162 8.99 27.90 7.12
C ALA A 162 8.08 26.68 6.84
N PHE A 163 6.76 26.89 6.84
CA PHE A 163 5.80 25.88 6.42
C PHE A 163 6.05 25.42 4.98
N LEU A 164 6.26 26.34 4.03
CA LEU A 164 6.51 25.98 2.63
C LEU A 164 7.76 25.11 2.46
N ILE A 165 8.85 25.39 3.18
CA ILE A 165 10.08 24.58 3.14
C ILE A 165 9.79 23.15 3.61
N VAL A 166 9.09 23.00 4.73
CA VAL A 166 8.71 21.69 5.28
C VAL A 166 7.74 20.96 4.35
N PHE A 167 6.76 21.68 3.80
CA PHE A 167 5.78 21.14 2.86
C PHE A 167 6.45 20.64 1.57
N ILE A 168 7.34 21.42 0.95
CA ILE A 168 8.00 21.03 -0.32
C ILE A 168 8.89 19.81 -0.09
N SER A 169 9.75 19.86 0.93
CA SER A 169 10.68 18.76 1.25
C SER A 169 9.94 17.47 1.63
N GLY A 170 8.90 17.59 2.46
CA GLY A 170 8.06 16.48 2.88
C GLY A 170 7.20 15.90 1.76
N SER A 171 6.69 16.75 0.87
CA SER A 171 5.95 16.33 -0.32
C SER A 171 6.84 15.52 -1.26
N PHE A 172 8.06 16.00 -1.52
CA PHE A 172 9.01 15.30 -2.38
C PHE A 172 9.31 13.88 -1.87
N SER A 173 9.62 13.76 -0.57
CA SER A 173 9.83 12.46 0.09
C SER A 173 8.61 11.54 0.02
N SER A 174 7.41 12.08 0.23
CA SER A 174 6.15 11.34 0.14
C SER A 174 5.93 10.78 -1.28
N LEU A 175 6.15 11.59 -2.32
CA LEU A 175 5.98 11.18 -3.71
C LEU A 175 6.98 10.08 -4.11
N LEU A 176 8.23 10.16 -3.63
CA LEU A 176 9.23 9.11 -3.83
C LEU A 176 8.83 7.80 -3.15
N ALA A 177 8.38 7.86 -1.88
CA ALA A 177 7.90 6.68 -1.16
C ALA A 177 6.71 6.02 -1.88
N MET A 178 5.74 6.82 -2.32
CA MET A 178 4.60 6.34 -3.10
C MET A 178 5.05 5.71 -4.41
N ARG A 179 5.95 6.35 -5.17
CA ARG A 179 6.49 5.77 -6.41
C ARG A 179 7.14 4.40 -6.15
N ASN A 180 7.94 4.29 -5.12
CA ASN A 180 8.63 3.05 -4.76
C ASN A 180 7.65 1.93 -4.38
N ILE A 181 6.62 2.24 -3.59
CA ILE A 181 5.55 1.30 -3.25
C ILE A 181 4.80 0.85 -4.51
N SER A 182 4.47 1.77 -5.41
CA SER A 182 3.81 1.46 -6.69
C SER A 182 4.62 0.47 -7.52
N LEU A 183 5.92 0.77 -7.72
CA LEU A 183 6.82 -0.08 -8.49
C LEU A 183 6.98 -1.46 -7.84
N TYR A 184 7.05 -1.52 -6.52
CA TYR A 184 7.13 -2.77 -5.79
C TYR A 184 5.86 -3.62 -5.94
N LYS A 185 4.67 -3.03 -5.82
CA LYS A 185 3.40 -3.74 -6.05
C LYS A 185 3.26 -4.22 -7.50
N LYS A 186 3.75 -3.46 -8.48
CA LYS A 186 3.82 -3.90 -9.89
C LYS A 186 4.75 -5.12 -10.06
N LYS A 187 5.91 -5.14 -9.39
CA LYS A 187 6.82 -6.30 -9.40
C LYS A 187 6.16 -7.55 -8.81
N ILE A 188 5.43 -7.40 -7.70
CA ILE A 188 4.63 -8.49 -7.12
C ILE A 188 3.61 -9.01 -8.12
N LEU A 189 2.81 -8.13 -8.73
CA LEU A 189 1.79 -8.52 -9.70
C LEU A 189 2.38 -9.25 -10.90
N LYS A 190 3.53 -8.77 -11.43
CA LYS A 190 4.25 -9.45 -12.52
C LYS A 190 4.72 -10.84 -12.11
N SER A 191 5.22 -11.00 -10.88
CA SER A 191 5.61 -12.31 -10.35
C SER A 191 4.43 -13.25 -10.21
N LEU A 192 3.27 -12.77 -9.75
CA LEU A 192 2.06 -13.58 -9.62
C LEU A 192 1.55 -14.05 -10.99
N LYS A 193 1.52 -13.14 -11.98
CA LYS A 193 1.14 -13.48 -13.36
C LYS A 193 2.04 -14.56 -13.96
N LYS A 194 3.36 -14.41 -13.82
CA LYS A 194 4.31 -15.43 -14.30
C LYS A 194 4.06 -16.81 -13.66
N MET A 195 3.75 -16.86 -12.36
CA MET A 195 3.42 -18.13 -11.69
C MET A 195 2.08 -18.71 -12.13
N TYR A 196 1.13 -17.85 -12.51
CA TYR A 196 -0.16 -18.27 -13.06
C TYR A 196 -0.02 -18.83 -14.47
N ASP A 197 0.74 -18.18 -15.34
CA ASP A 197 0.99 -18.67 -16.71
C ASP A 197 1.66 -20.05 -16.68
N GLN A 198 2.63 -20.25 -15.76
CA GLN A 198 3.26 -21.55 -15.52
C GLN A 198 2.29 -22.65 -15.06
N LEU A 199 1.24 -22.30 -14.31
CA LEU A 199 0.19 -23.24 -13.92
C LEU A 199 -0.72 -23.59 -15.10
N CYS A 200 -1.01 -22.62 -15.98
CA CYS A 200 -1.83 -22.85 -17.16
C CYS A 200 -1.12 -23.65 -18.26
N GLU A 201 0.20 -23.62 -18.33
CA GLU A 201 1.01 -24.45 -19.25
C GLU A 201 1.17 -25.90 -18.76
N GLN A 202 0.81 -26.19 -17.50
CA GLN A 202 0.91 -27.52 -16.89
C GLN A 202 -0.38 -28.36 -17.02
N ASP A 203 -1.52 -27.73 -17.28
CA ASP A 203 -2.82 -28.37 -17.55
C ASP A 203 -2.98 -28.64 -19.06
#